data_AF-A0A6B3I4I6-F1
#
_entry.id   AF-A0A6B3I4I6-F1
#
_cell.length_a   1.000
_cell.length_b   1.000
_cell.length_c   1.000
_cell.angle_alpha   90.00
_cell.angle_beta   90.00
_cell.angle_gamma   90.00
#
_symmetry.space_group_name_H-M   'P 1'
#
loop_
_entity.id
_entity.type
_entity.pdbx_description
1 polymer ?
#
loop_
_entity_poly.entity_id
_entity_poly.type
_entity_poly.pdbx_seq_one_letter_code
_entity_poly.pdbx_strand_id
1 'polypeptide(L)' 'PTVAIVPDDELLEKNRAAMEEIKARSGRILAVAHQVQEKADHTIVVPKNENELDPILLGIPLQLFAYHTALAMGRDID' A
#
# COMPACT_ATOMS: atom_id res chain seq x y z
N PRO A 1 6.90 -0.59 10.44
CA PRO A 1 6.79 -0.21 9.01
C PRO A 1 5.31 -0.01 8.70
N THR A 2 4.96 1.04 7.96
CA THR A 2 3.57 1.34 7.61
C THR A 2 3.28 0.81 6.21
N VAL A 3 2.20 0.04 6.05
CA VAL A 3 1.63 -0.26 4.74
C VAL A 3 0.51 0.74 4.49
N ALA A 4 0.66 1.60 3.48
CA ALA A 4 -0.30 2.65 3.14
C ALA A 4 -1.06 2.26 1.86
N ILE A 5 -2.39 2.26 1.92
CA ILE A 5 -3.23 2.01 0.75
C ILE A 5 -3.66 3.38 0.23
N VAL A 6 -3.34 3.68 -1.03
CA VAL A 6 -3.47 5.01 -1.62
C VAL A 6 -4.19 4.90 -2.97
N PRO A 7 -5.53 4.74 -2.96
CA PRO A 7 -6.34 4.81 -4.17
C PRO A 7 -6.23 6.20 -4.81
N ASP A 8 -6.55 6.26 -6.10
CA ASP A 8 -6.57 7.47 -6.92
C ASP A 8 -8.00 8.00 -6.98
N ASP A 9 -8.51 8.37 -5.80
CA ASP A 9 -9.86 8.85 -5.55
C ASP A 9 -9.84 10.27 -4.94
N GLU A 10 -11.01 10.74 -4.49
CA GLU A 10 -11.16 12.06 -3.86
C GLU A 10 -10.34 12.25 -2.56
N LEU A 11 -9.81 11.17 -1.98
CA LEU A 11 -8.99 11.19 -0.77
C LEU A 11 -7.49 11.11 -1.05
N LEU A 12 -7.05 11.03 -2.31
CA LEU A 12 -5.64 10.91 -2.68
C LEU A 12 -4.74 11.92 -1.95
N GLU A 13 -5.09 13.20 -1.99
CA GLU A 13 -4.28 14.26 -1.37
C GLU A 13 -4.26 14.17 0.17
N LYS A 14 -5.36 13.70 0.78
CA LYS A 14 -5.39 13.43 2.23
C LYS A 14 -4.51 12.24 2.59
N ASN A 15 -4.54 11.18 1.78
CA ASN A 15 -3.67 10.02 1.96
C ASN A 15 -2.19 10.38 1.80
N ARG A 16 -1.86 11.26 0.83
CA ARG A 16 -0.52 11.82 0.66
C ARG A 16 -0.06 12.64 1.86
N ALA A 17 -0.91 13.51 2.39
CA ALA A 17 -0.61 14.26 3.61
C ALA A 17 -0.33 13.33 4.81
N ALA A 18 -1.12 12.26 4.99
CA ALA A 18 -0.87 11.27 6.02
C ALA A 18 0.49 10.54 5.84
N MET A 19 0.88 10.24 4.60
CA MET A 19 2.21 9.69 4.32
C MET A 19 3.34 10.67 4.69
N GLU A 20 3.16 11.97 4.42
CA GLU A 20 4.14 12.99 4.80
C GLU A 20 4.33 13.07 6.31
N GLU A 21 3.25 13.00 7.09
CA GLU A 21 3.32 12.97 8.56
C GLU A 21 4.13 11.77 9.07
N ILE A 22 3.95 10.59 8.45
CA ILE A 22 4.71 9.40 8.78
C ILE A 22 6.19 9.58 8.43
N LYS A 23 6.50 10.14 7.24
CA LYS A 23 7.89 10.40 6.82
C LYS A 23 8.58 11.45 7.68
N ALA A 24 7.86 12.47 8.15
CA ALA A 24 8.38 13.47 9.08
C ALA A 24 8.88 12.84 10.39
N ARG A 25 8.36 11.67 10.76
CA ARG A 25 8.77 10.88 11.93
C ARG A 25 9.74 9.75 11.59
N SER A 26 10.36 9.80 10.41
CA SER A 26 11.27 8.76 9.90
C SER A 26 10.63 7.37 9.77
N GLY A 27 9.31 7.30 9.61
CA GLY A 27 8.60 6.05 9.36
C GLY A 27 8.92 5.49 7.97
N ARG A 28 9.11 4.17 7.87
CA ARG A 28 9.21 3.46 6.58
C ARG A 28 7.82 3.16 6.03
N ILE A 29 7.59 3.43 4.76
CA ILE A 29 6.30 3.31 4.07
C ILE A 29 6.43 2.38 2.86
N LEU A 30 5.59 1.34 2.83
CA LEU A 30 5.26 0.59 1.63
C LEU A 30 3.87 1.04 1.16
N ALA A 31 3.79 1.68 0.00
CA ALA A 31 2.51 2.10 -0.58
C ALA A 31 1.94 1.02 -1.52
N VAL A 32 0.61 0.85 -1.52
CA VAL A 32 -0.15 0.12 -2.54
C VAL A 32 -1.10 1.14 -3.19
N ALA A 33 -0.89 1.42 -4.47
CA ALA A 33 -1.49 2.60 -5.12
C ALA A 33 -1.62 2.43 -6.64
N HIS A 34 -2.36 3.31 -7.31
CA HIS A 34 -2.43 3.29 -8.79
C HIS A 34 -1.27 3.98 -9.51
N GLN A 35 -0.43 4.68 -8.76
CA GLN A 35 0.74 5.37 -9.26
C GLN A 35 1.82 5.38 -8.18
N VAL A 36 3.07 5.53 -8.60
CA VAL A 36 4.23 5.65 -7.68
C VAL A 36 4.00 6.81 -6.73
N GLN A 37 4.19 6.58 -5.42
CA GLN A 37 4.09 7.62 -4.39
C GLN A 37 5.48 8.10 -3.99
N GLU A 38 5.80 9.36 -4.27
CA GLU A 38 7.16 9.92 -4.05
C GLU A 38 7.62 9.83 -2.59
N LYS A 39 6.69 9.90 -1.64
CA LYS A 39 6.99 9.85 -0.21
C LYS A 39 7.10 8.42 0.33
N ALA A 40 6.75 7.40 -0.46
CA ALA A 40 6.89 6.02 -0.06
C ALA A 40 8.31 5.49 -0.32
N ASP A 41 8.80 4.61 0.52
CA ASP A 41 10.08 3.94 0.31
C ASP A 41 9.98 2.89 -0.82
N HIS A 42 8.81 2.25 -0.93
CA HIS A 42 8.46 1.37 -2.02
C HIS A 42 6.99 1.58 -2.40
N THR A 43 6.64 1.41 -3.67
CA THR A 43 5.25 1.40 -4.12
C THR A 43 4.97 0.14 -4.94
N ILE A 44 3.93 -0.60 -4.57
CA ILE A 44 3.32 -1.61 -5.42
C ILE A 44 2.23 -0.92 -6.23
N VAL A 45 2.42 -0.86 -7.55
CA VAL A 45 1.49 -0.21 -8.46
C VAL A 45 0.43 -1.21 -8.92
N VAL A 46 -0.83 -0.90 -8.66
CA VAL A 46 -2.00 -1.65 -9.12
C VAL A 46 -2.69 -0.82 -10.21
N PRO A 47 -2.86 -1.31 -11.45
CA PRO A 47 -3.53 -0.54 -12.50
C PRO A 47 -4.92 -0.06 -12.06
N LYS A 48 -5.24 1.20 -12.34
CA LYS A 48 -6.55 1.78 -12.00
C LYS A 48 -7.67 1.10 -12.79
N ASN A 49 -8.81 0.90 -12.13
CA ASN A 49 -10.06 0.44 -12.73
C ASN A 49 -11.23 1.28 -12.18
N GLU A 50 -12.44 0.73 -12.15
CA GLU A 50 -13.58 1.33 -11.45
C GLU A 50 -13.29 1.44 -9.95
N ASN A 51 -13.58 2.61 -9.36
CA ASN A 51 -13.27 2.90 -7.94
C ASN A 51 -13.96 1.90 -7.00
N GLU A 52 -15.13 1.39 -7.37
CA GLU A 52 -15.89 0.39 -6.62
C GLU A 52 -15.14 -0.95 -6.49
N LEU A 53 -14.18 -1.22 -7.38
CA LEU A 53 -13.35 -2.42 -7.36
C LEU A 53 -12.07 -2.25 -6.54
N ASP A 54 -11.67 -1.04 -6.17
CA ASP A 54 -10.43 -0.77 -5.43
C ASP A 54 -10.32 -1.56 -4.11
N PRO A 55 -11.37 -1.72 -3.29
CA PRO A 55 -11.28 -2.55 -2.08
C PRO A 55 -10.88 -4.00 -2.35
N ILE A 56 -11.21 -4.52 -3.53
CA ILE A 56 -10.85 -5.87 -3.96
C ILE A 56 -9.45 -5.85 -4.59
N LEU A 57 -9.23 -4.99 -5.58
CA LEU A 57 -8.01 -4.99 -6.39
C LEU A 57 -6.77 -4.56 -5.58
N LEU A 58 -6.89 -3.53 -4.72
CA LEU A 58 -5.80 -3.11 -3.83
C LEU A 58 -5.57 -4.10 -2.68
N GLY A 59 -6.53 -4.99 -2.42
CA GLY A 59 -6.40 -6.06 -1.42
C GLY A 59 -5.51 -7.23 -1.87
N ILE A 60 -5.47 -7.54 -3.17
CA ILE A 60 -4.69 -8.66 -3.71
C ILE A 60 -3.19 -8.55 -3.38
N PRO A 61 -2.52 -7.39 -3.59
CA PRO A 61 -1.13 -7.22 -3.17
C PRO A 61 -0.90 -7.42 -1.67
N LEU A 62 -1.88 -7.07 -0.82
CA LEU A 62 -1.76 -7.22 0.63
C LEU A 62 -1.80 -8.70 1.02
N GLN A 63 -2.63 -9.50 0.36
CA GLN A 63 -2.67 -10.95 0.54
C GLN A 63 -1.34 -11.58 0.11
N LEU A 64 -0.79 -11.20 -1.04
CA LEU A 64 0.52 -11.68 -1.51
C LEU A 64 1.65 -11.24 -0.57
N PHE A 65 1.61 -10.00 -0.07
CA PHE A 65 2.58 -9.50 0.90
C PHE A 65 2.54 -10.32 2.20
N ALA A 66 1.34 -10.62 2.72
CA ALA A 66 1.17 -11.47 3.90
C ALA A 66 1.70 -12.89 3.66
N TYR A 67 1.33 -13.52 2.54
CA TYR A 67 1.80 -14.85 2.13
C TYR A 67 3.33 -14.92 2.09
N HIS A 68 3.98 -14.00 1.35
CA HIS A 68 5.43 -14.00 1.23
C HIS A 68 6.15 -13.64 2.53
N THR A 69 5.53 -12.81 3.38
CA THR A 69 6.07 -12.52 4.72
C THR A 69 6.04 -13.77 5.60
N ALA A 70 4.90 -14.49 5.64
CA ALA A 70 4.77 -15.73 6.40
C ALA A 70 5.75 -16.80 5.92
N LEU A 71 5.88 -16.97 4.60
CA LEU A 71 6.84 -17.89 3.97
C LEU A 71 8.29 -17.53 4.33
N ALA A 72 8.67 -16.26 4.21
CA ALA A 72 10.02 -15.78 4.57
C ALA A 72 10.33 -15.95 6.07
N MET A 73 9.31 -15.98 6.92
CA MET A 73 9.43 -16.22 8.35
C MET A 73 9.33 -17.70 8.75
N GLY A 74 9.16 -18.62 7.78
CA GLY A 74 8.99 -20.06 8.05
C GLY A 74 7.73 -20.39 8.87
N ARG A 75 6.65 -19.62 8.68
CA ARG A 75 5.36 -19.85 9.33
C ARG A 75 4.50 -20.78 8.50
N ASP A 76 3.59 -21.49 9.17
CA ASP A 76 2.49 -22.17 8.51
C ASP A 76 1.52 -21.13 7.94
N ILE A 77 1.03 -21.38 6.73
CA ILE A 77 0.23 -20.44 5.94
C ILE A 77 -1.22 -20.92 5.82
N ASP A 78 -1.43 -22.24 5.88
CA ASP A 78 -2.73 -22.89 5.80
C ASP A 78 -3.39 -22.96 7.20
#